data_AF-A0AA38M2W9-F1
#
_entry.id   AF-A0AA38M2W9-F1
#
_cell.length_a   1.000
_cell.length_b   1.000
_cell.length_c   1.000
_cell.angle_alpha   90.00
_cell.angle_beta   90.00
_cell.angle_gamma   90.00
#
_symmetry.space_group_name_H-M   'P 1'
#
loop_
_entity.id
_entity.type
_entity.pdbx_description
1 polymer ?
#
loop_
_entity_poly.entity_id
_entity_poly.type
_entity_poly.pdbx_seq_one_letter_code
_entity_poly.pdbx_strand_id
1 'polypeptide(L)'
;MDVANVQVGQRQHVDEIGVRCQKLFQDFLEEYKEDGETKYLEPAKELLNQERSTIEVSFEDLEKYNQNLATTVIEEYYRIYPFICQAVSNFVKDRSDLKKHKECYVSFVDVPTRHKVRELKTEKVGTLIRISGQVIRTHPVHPELILGTFVCLDCQTVIKDVEQQFKFTNPTICRNPVCSNRRRFMLDVDKSLFIDFQKVRIQETQAELPRGCIPRCVEVILRAENVESVQAGDRYDFTGTLIVVPDVGALSLPGAQAQISSRHKAGDEAEGVRGLKALGVRDLHYRMAFLACSVQPTNPKFGGIELPLNEITPELMRQQMTEGEWNHMYEMSHDRNLYVNLINSLFPSIHGNEEVKKGILLLMGGVSKAHLAWRSTRPRSFTGA
;
A
#
# COMPACT_ATOMS: atom_id res chain seq x y z
N MET A 1 15.52 28.00 31.05
CA MET A 1 16.79 28.01 30.31
C MET A 1 16.77 26.80 29.40
N ASP A 2 16.26 27.04 28.20
CA ASP A 2 16.04 26.03 27.18
C ASP A 2 17.39 25.52 26.67
N VAL A 3 17.67 24.27 26.97
CA VAL A 3 18.88 23.60 26.49
C VAL A 3 18.68 23.36 25.01
N ALA A 4 19.27 24.26 24.23
CA ALA A 4 19.33 24.25 22.79
C ALA A 4 19.57 22.84 22.24
N ASN A 5 18.89 22.55 21.13
CA ASN A 5 19.16 21.44 20.24
C ASN A 5 20.63 21.43 19.81
N VAL A 6 21.51 20.85 20.62
CA VAL A 6 22.86 20.48 20.21
C VAL A 6 22.69 19.26 19.32
N GLN A 7 22.53 19.53 18.03
CA GLN A 7 22.61 18.55 16.96
C GLN A 7 24.00 17.90 17.03
N VAL A 8 24.06 16.66 17.52
CA VAL A 8 25.18 15.78 17.24
C VAL A 8 25.10 15.50 15.75
N GLY A 9 25.89 16.25 14.98
CA GLY A 9 25.89 16.24 13.53
C GLY A 9 26.33 14.88 12.98
N GLN A 10 25.37 14.01 12.69
CA GLN A 10 25.36 13.47 11.34
C GLN A 10 25.04 14.67 10.44
N ARG A 11 25.96 15.02 9.54
CA ARG A 11 25.59 15.82 8.37
C ARG A 11 24.52 15.01 7.64
N GLN A 12 23.26 15.19 8.01
CA GLN A 12 22.16 14.74 7.18
C GLN A 12 22.30 15.54 5.91
N HIS A 13 22.81 14.88 4.87
CA HIS A 13 22.83 15.45 3.54
C HIS A 13 21.38 15.78 3.21
N VAL A 14 21.06 17.07 3.17
CA VAL A 14 19.69 17.50 2.85
C VAL A 14 19.43 17.04 1.44
N ASP A 15 18.36 16.28 1.27
CA ASP A 15 17.97 15.78 -0.03
C ASP A 15 17.36 16.93 -0.83
N GLU A 16 18.18 17.63 -1.63
CA GLU A 16 17.71 18.77 -2.43
C GLU A 16 16.60 18.36 -3.41
N ILE A 17 16.67 17.13 -3.94
CA ILE A 17 15.64 16.58 -4.83
C ILE A 17 14.36 16.33 -4.03
N GLY A 18 14.46 15.71 -2.86
CA GLY A 18 13.32 15.47 -1.97
C GLY A 18 12.60 16.76 -1.55
N VAL A 19 13.36 17.80 -1.17
CA VAL A 19 12.80 19.11 -0.80
C VAL A 19 12.18 19.82 -2.00
N ARG A 20 12.78 19.72 -3.18
CA ARG A 20 12.18 20.26 -4.41
C ARG A 20 10.88 19.54 -4.76
N CYS A 21 10.84 18.22 -4.67
CA CYS A 21 9.63 17.42 -4.87
C CYS A 21 8.55 17.78 -3.85
N GLN A 22 8.91 17.98 -2.58
CA GLN A 22 8.00 18.43 -1.53
C GLN A 22 7.30 19.73 -1.93
N LYS A 23 8.07 20.73 -2.38
CA LYS A 23 7.52 22.03 -2.80
C LYS A 23 6.63 21.88 -4.04
N LEU A 24 7.11 21.21 -5.08
CA LEU A 24 6.34 21.00 -6.31
C LEU A 24 5.03 20.24 -6.06
N PHE A 25 5.03 19.30 -5.13
CA PHE A 25 3.83 18.55 -4.75
C PHE A 25 2.85 19.40 -3.93
N GLN A 26 3.36 20.27 -3.05
CA GLN A 26 2.52 21.26 -2.38
C GLN A 26 1.88 22.22 -3.38
N ASP A 27 2.66 22.77 -4.32
CA ASP A 27 2.16 23.65 -5.38
C ASP A 27 1.10 22.93 -6.23
N PHE A 28 1.28 21.65 -6.54
CA PHE A 28 0.29 20.82 -7.23
C PHE A 28 -1.04 20.73 -6.46
N LEU A 29 -1.00 20.46 -5.15
CA LEU A 29 -2.22 20.37 -4.33
C LEU A 29 -2.96 21.71 -4.20
N GLU A 30 -2.25 22.83 -4.35
CA GLU A 30 -2.81 24.18 -4.27
C GLU A 30 -3.40 24.65 -5.61
N GLU A 31 -2.71 24.39 -6.72
CA GLU A 31 -3.01 24.95 -8.03
C GLU A 31 -3.87 24.05 -8.92
N TYR A 32 -3.87 22.72 -8.69
CA TYR A 32 -4.57 21.79 -9.56
C TYR A 32 -6.09 22.01 -9.53
N LYS A 33 -6.67 22.21 -10.72
CA LYS A 33 -8.10 22.41 -10.93
C LYS A 33 -8.60 21.48 -12.01
N GLU A 34 -9.68 20.78 -11.70
CA GLU A 34 -10.47 19.97 -12.64
C GLU A 34 -11.79 20.72 -12.85
N ASP A 35 -12.10 21.08 -14.10
CA ASP A 35 -13.32 21.83 -14.48
C ASP A 35 -13.57 23.14 -13.70
N GLY A 36 -12.49 23.79 -13.24
CA GLY A 36 -12.54 25.06 -12.50
C GLY A 36 -12.66 24.90 -10.98
N GLU A 37 -12.85 23.68 -10.48
CA GLU A 37 -12.88 23.34 -9.06
C GLU A 37 -11.59 22.62 -8.63
N THR A 38 -11.16 22.89 -7.41
CA THR A 38 -9.96 22.29 -6.82
C THR A 38 -10.30 20.98 -6.12
N LYS A 39 -10.07 19.86 -6.81
CA LYS A 39 -10.41 18.49 -6.38
C LYS A 39 -9.85 18.10 -5.00
N TYR A 40 -8.61 18.48 -4.70
CA TYR A 40 -7.90 18.05 -3.50
C TYR A 40 -8.23 18.86 -2.23
N LEU A 41 -9.09 19.89 -2.33
CA LEU A 41 -9.49 20.67 -1.15
C LEU A 41 -10.44 19.91 -0.23
N GLU A 42 -11.42 19.21 -0.79
CA GLU A 42 -12.41 18.50 0.01
C GLU A 42 -11.79 17.33 0.78
N PRO A 43 -10.99 16.45 0.14
CA PRO A 43 -10.27 15.39 0.86
C PRO A 43 -9.35 15.96 1.95
N ALA A 44 -8.71 17.11 1.71
CA ALA A 44 -7.87 17.75 2.71
C ALA A 44 -8.65 18.30 3.92
N LYS A 45 -9.92 18.69 3.73
CA LYS A 45 -10.81 19.02 4.85
C LYS A 45 -11.22 17.76 5.61
N GLU A 46 -11.44 16.65 4.92
CA GLU A 46 -11.73 15.36 5.57
C GLU A 46 -10.54 14.85 6.39
N LEU A 47 -9.31 15.13 5.98
CA LEU A 47 -8.10 14.86 6.78
C LEU A 47 -8.06 15.64 8.09
N LEU A 48 -8.90 16.67 8.32
CA LEU A 48 -9.01 17.31 9.62
C LEU A 48 -9.74 16.41 10.64
N ASN A 49 -10.62 15.53 10.16
CA ASN A 49 -11.30 14.54 11.00
C ASN A 49 -10.28 13.55 11.57
N GLN A 50 -10.38 13.20 12.85
CA GLN A 50 -9.36 12.40 13.52
C GLN A 50 -9.21 10.97 12.97
N GLU A 51 -10.26 10.44 12.34
CA GLU A 51 -10.34 9.06 11.89
C GLU A 51 -9.62 8.80 10.56
N ARG A 52 -9.54 9.80 9.66
CA ARG A 52 -8.87 9.66 8.37
C ARG A 52 -7.47 10.22 8.37
N SER A 53 -6.48 9.44 7.97
CA SER A 53 -5.07 9.86 7.89
C SER A 53 -4.48 9.75 6.49
N THR A 54 -5.27 9.30 5.50
CA THR A 54 -4.81 9.07 4.13
C THR A 54 -5.51 10.04 3.16
N ILE A 55 -4.76 10.54 2.17
CA ILE A 55 -5.31 11.28 1.03
C ILE A 55 -5.07 10.49 -0.25
N GLU A 56 -6.13 10.32 -1.03
CA GLU A 56 -6.06 9.69 -2.34
C GLU A 56 -5.72 10.73 -3.40
N VAL A 57 -4.69 10.44 -4.20
CA VAL A 57 -4.21 11.30 -5.27
C VAL A 57 -4.16 10.50 -6.55
N SER A 58 -4.84 10.99 -7.59
CA SER A 58 -4.77 10.36 -8.91
C SER A 58 -3.44 10.67 -9.57
N PHE A 59 -2.79 9.64 -10.08
CA PHE A 59 -1.49 9.78 -10.74
C PHE A 59 -1.62 10.46 -12.11
N GLU A 60 -2.76 10.32 -12.78
CA GLU A 60 -3.04 11.01 -14.05
C GLU A 60 -3.07 12.53 -13.86
N ASP A 61 -3.63 13.01 -12.74
CA ASP A 61 -3.67 14.43 -12.40
C ASP A 61 -2.26 14.99 -12.19
N LEU A 62 -1.41 14.23 -11.52
CA LEU A 62 0.00 14.57 -11.31
C LEU A 62 0.77 14.65 -12.63
N GLU A 63 0.52 13.70 -13.54
CA GLU A 63 1.14 13.65 -14.87
C GLU A 63 0.69 14.82 -15.76
N LYS A 64 -0.60 15.20 -15.71
CA LYS A 64 -1.15 16.36 -16.43
C LYS A 64 -0.52 17.67 -15.97
N TYR A 65 -0.32 17.85 -14.67
CA TYR A 65 0.26 19.08 -14.12
C TYR A 65 1.79 19.13 -14.29
N ASN A 66 2.49 18.06 -13.93
CA ASN A 66 3.96 18.05 -13.94
C ASN A 66 4.53 16.65 -14.23
N GLN A 67 4.87 16.42 -15.50
CA GLN A 67 5.49 15.18 -15.97
C GLN A 67 6.82 14.88 -15.26
N ASN A 68 7.65 15.90 -15.00
CA ASN A 68 8.95 15.70 -14.36
C ASN A 68 8.80 15.19 -12.93
N LEU A 69 7.83 15.74 -12.20
CA LEU A 69 7.49 15.27 -10.85
C LEU A 69 6.99 13.83 -10.89
N ALA A 70 6.07 13.52 -11.81
CA ALA A 70 5.54 12.16 -11.98
C ALA A 70 6.65 11.13 -12.27
N THR A 71 7.59 11.43 -13.18
CA THR A 71 8.74 10.53 -13.47
C THR A 71 9.60 10.31 -12.22
N THR A 72 9.90 11.38 -11.48
CA THR A 72 10.71 11.30 -10.26
C THR A 72 10.02 10.45 -9.19
N VAL A 73 8.70 10.61 -9.03
CA VAL A 73 7.88 9.83 -8.09
C VAL A 73 7.82 8.36 -8.48
N ILE A 74 7.77 8.03 -9.78
CA ILE A 74 7.80 6.63 -10.23
C ILE A 74 9.15 5.97 -9.95
N GLU A 75 10.25 6.65 -10.26
CA GLU A 75 11.60 6.06 -10.18
C GLU A 75 12.11 5.94 -8.74
N GLU A 76 11.97 6.98 -7.93
CA GLU A 76 12.52 7.06 -6.57
C GLU A 76 11.43 7.17 -5.48
N TYR A 77 10.31 6.47 -5.67
CA TYR A 77 9.14 6.53 -4.78
C TYR A 77 9.49 6.35 -3.30
N TYR A 78 10.20 5.27 -2.95
CA TYR A 78 10.47 4.93 -1.54
C TYR A 78 11.29 6.01 -0.81
N ARG A 79 12.19 6.69 -1.54
CA ARG A 79 13.03 7.77 -1.01
C ARG A 79 12.24 9.07 -0.84
N ILE A 80 11.36 9.38 -1.79
CA ILE A 80 10.63 10.65 -1.85
C ILE A 80 9.33 10.61 -1.03
N TYR A 81 8.76 9.43 -0.80
CA TYR A 81 7.53 9.22 -0.04
C TYR A 81 7.46 10.00 1.30
N PRO A 82 8.46 9.97 2.20
CA PRO A 82 8.39 10.75 3.45
C PRO A 82 8.27 12.27 3.20
N PHE A 83 8.92 12.78 2.16
CA PHE A 83 8.82 14.19 1.78
C PHE A 83 7.43 14.54 1.22
N ILE A 84 6.80 13.63 0.47
CA ILE A 84 5.42 13.79 -0.01
C ILE A 84 4.44 13.82 1.16
N CYS A 85 4.57 12.90 2.12
CA CYS A 85 3.76 12.92 3.34
C CYS A 85 3.93 14.24 4.10
N GLN A 86 5.17 14.75 4.19
CA GLN A 86 5.44 16.05 4.81
C GLN A 86 4.85 17.23 4.03
N ALA A 87 4.83 17.18 2.69
CA ALA A 87 4.17 18.17 1.85
C ALA A 87 2.67 18.26 2.17
N VAL A 88 2.01 17.11 2.26
CA VAL A 88 0.59 17.03 2.65
C VAL A 88 0.38 17.57 4.06
N SER A 89 1.23 17.20 5.02
CA SER A 89 1.14 17.74 6.38
C SER A 89 1.32 19.27 6.42
N ASN A 90 2.19 19.85 5.58
CA ASN A 90 2.36 21.30 5.50
C ASN A 90 1.12 21.97 4.88
N PHE A 91 0.61 21.43 3.78
CA PHE A 91 -0.60 21.90 3.12
C PHE A 91 -1.83 21.93 4.05
N VAL A 92 -1.96 20.93 4.93
CA VAL A 92 -3.04 20.89 5.93
C VAL A 92 -2.79 21.91 7.06
N LYS A 93 -1.54 22.10 7.49
CA LYS A 93 -1.17 23.11 8.52
C LYS A 93 -1.39 24.55 8.06
N ASP A 94 -1.09 24.87 6.80
CA ASP A 94 -1.24 26.23 6.28
C ASP A 94 -2.72 26.70 6.27
N ARG A 95 -3.66 25.76 6.35
CA ARG A 95 -5.10 26.01 6.28
C ARG A 95 -5.85 25.73 7.58
N SER A 96 -5.17 25.19 8.59
CA SER A 96 -5.78 24.87 9.88
C SER A 96 -4.78 25.04 11.04
N ASP A 97 -5.24 25.59 12.16
CA ASP A 97 -4.47 25.69 13.42
C ASP A 97 -4.31 24.30 14.11
N LEU A 98 -3.82 23.30 13.38
CA LEU A 98 -3.53 21.99 13.92
C LEU A 98 -2.37 22.06 14.92
N LYS A 99 -2.71 22.14 16.21
CA LYS A 99 -1.77 22.08 17.35
C LYS A 99 -1.16 20.69 17.58
N LYS A 100 -1.59 19.66 16.84
CA LYS A 100 -1.10 18.27 16.99
C LYS A 100 -0.43 17.80 15.70
N HIS A 101 0.72 17.15 15.86
CA HIS A 101 1.36 16.38 14.80
C HIS A 101 0.43 15.23 14.42
N LYS A 102 -0.25 15.37 13.28
CA LYS A 102 -0.98 14.28 12.64
C LYS A 102 -0.14 13.79 11.47
N GLU A 103 0.14 12.49 11.44
CA GLU A 103 0.77 11.87 10.29
C GLU A 103 -0.25 11.75 9.17
N CYS A 104 0.15 12.21 7.98
CA CYS A 104 -0.65 12.09 6.76
C CYS A 104 0.05 11.11 5.83
N TYR A 105 -0.73 10.24 5.22
CA TYR A 105 -0.30 9.26 4.24
C TYR A 105 -0.89 9.61 2.88
N VAL A 106 -0.19 9.22 1.82
CA VAL A 106 -0.64 9.44 0.45
C VAL A 106 -0.85 8.09 -0.24
N SER A 107 -2.03 7.94 -0.81
CA SER A 107 -2.44 6.77 -1.60
C SER A 107 -2.49 7.19 -3.06
N PHE A 108 -1.61 6.63 -3.89
CA PHE A 108 -1.61 6.90 -5.32
C PHE A 108 -2.56 5.96 -6.05
N VAL A 109 -3.48 6.56 -6.80
CA VAL A 109 -4.53 5.90 -7.56
C VAL A 109 -4.28 6.12 -9.06
N ASP A 110 -4.85 5.29 -9.93
CA ASP A 110 -4.79 5.41 -11.40
C ASP A 110 -3.37 5.44 -11.99
N VAL A 111 -2.43 4.71 -11.39
CA VAL A 111 -1.09 4.55 -11.98
C VAL A 111 -1.21 3.77 -13.30
N PRO A 112 -0.78 4.33 -14.45
CA PRO A 112 -1.06 3.74 -15.75
C PRO A 112 -0.38 2.38 -15.93
N THR A 113 0.86 2.25 -15.46
CA THR A 113 1.67 1.04 -15.66
C THR A 113 1.25 -0.09 -14.72
N ARG A 114 0.49 -1.05 -15.26
CA ARG A 114 0.15 -2.31 -14.59
C ARG A 114 1.19 -3.39 -14.91
N HIS A 115 1.83 -3.90 -13.87
CA HIS A 115 2.82 -4.97 -13.94
C HIS A 115 2.27 -6.31 -13.45
N LYS A 116 2.80 -7.39 -14.03
CA LYS A 116 2.52 -8.74 -13.58
C LYS A 116 3.42 -9.11 -12.41
N VAL A 117 2.97 -10.03 -11.56
CA VAL A 117 3.76 -10.54 -10.42
C VAL A 117 5.11 -11.15 -10.88
N ARG A 118 5.17 -11.73 -12.09
CA ARG A 118 6.43 -12.27 -12.67
C ARG A 118 7.44 -11.21 -13.07
N GLU A 119 6.99 -10.00 -13.35
CA GLU A 119 7.83 -8.89 -13.81
C GLU A 119 8.53 -8.18 -12.66
N LEU A 120 8.20 -8.53 -11.42
CA LEU A 120 8.84 -8.03 -10.21
C LEU A 120 10.28 -8.54 -10.13
N LYS A 121 11.20 -7.70 -10.58
CA LYS A 121 12.66 -7.89 -10.50
C LYS A 121 13.28 -6.87 -9.55
N THR A 122 14.55 -7.08 -9.23
CA THR A 122 15.37 -6.17 -8.41
C THR A 122 15.45 -4.75 -8.97
N GLU A 123 15.32 -4.58 -10.29
CA GLU A 123 15.30 -3.27 -10.96
C GLU A 123 14.10 -2.40 -10.57
N LYS A 124 13.01 -3.01 -10.07
CA LYS A 124 11.78 -2.33 -9.66
C LYS A 124 11.71 -2.05 -8.17
N VAL A 125 12.82 -2.26 -7.44
CA VAL A 125 12.88 -1.98 -6.01
C VAL A 125 12.83 -0.47 -5.79
N GLY A 126 11.95 -0.02 -4.90
CA GLY A 126 11.79 1.39 -4.57
C GLY A 126 11.03 2.24 -5.61
N THR A 127 10.61 1.66 -6.73
CA THR A 127 9.76 2.32 -7.73
C THR A 127 8.27 2.19 -7.39
N LEU A 128 7.46 3.15 -7.84
CA LEU A 128 5.99 3.06 -7.76
C LEU A 128 5.46 2.17 -8.90
N ILE A 129 4.80 1.07 -8.55
CA ILE A 129 4.21 0.12 -9.50
C ILE A 129 2.81 -0.29 -9.07
N ARG A 130 1.97 -0.65 -10.03
CA ARG A 130 0.67 -1.28 -9.80
C ARG A 130 0.74 -2.76 -10.17
N ILE A 131 0.31 -3.63 -9.26
CA ILE A 131 0.34 -5.09 -9.44
C ILE A 131 -1.05 -5.65 -9.18
N SER A 132 -1.52 -6.53 -10.06
CA SER A 132 -2.79 -7.23 -9.86
C SER A 132 -2.59 -8.65 -9.39
N GLY A 133 -3.42 -9.10 -8.45
CA GLY A 133 -3.39 -10.48 -7.99
C GLY A 133 -4.68 -10.90 -7.30
N GLN A 134 -4.90 -12.20 -7.23
CA GLN A 134 -5.97 -12.78 -6.43
C GLN A 134 -5.48 -12.97 -4.99
N VAL A 135 -6.26 -12.54 -4.01
CA VAL A 135 -5.91 -12.71 -2.60
C VAL A 135 -6.20 -14.15 -2.19
N ILE A 136 -5.16 -14.88 -1.77
CA ILE A 136 -5.30 -16.26 -1.28
C ILE A 136 -5.63 -16.26 0.21
N ARG A 137 -4.88 -15.45 0.97
CA ARG A 137 -4.90 -15.48 2.42
C ARG A 137 -4.59 -14.10 2.98
N THR A 138 -5.43 -13.67 3.91
CA THR A 138 -5.22 -12.52 4.77
C THR A 138 -4.70 -13.01 6.13
N HIS A 139 -3.72 -12.32 6.69
CA HIS A 139 -3.33 -12.47 8.08
C HIS A 139 -4.13 -11.49 8.95
N PRO A 140 -4.30 -11.78 10.25
CA PRO A 140 -4.93 -10.83 11.17
C PRO A 140 -4.10 -9.55 11.27
N VAL A 141 -4.78 -8.47 11.65
CA VAL A 141 -4.16 -7.17 11.88
C VAL A 141 -3.27 -7.24 13.11
N HIS A 142 -2.07 -6.68 13.01
CA HIS A 142 -1.13 -6.53 14.11
C HIS A 142 -0.64 -5.07 14.16
N PRO A 143 -0.48 -4.46 15.35
CA PRO A 143 0.11 -3.14 15.45
C PRO A 143 1.62 -3.20 15.15
N GLU A 144 2.09 -2.36 14.24
CA GLU A 144 3.49 -2.12 13.91
C GLU A 144 3.97 -0.82 14.57
N LEU A 145 5.10 -0.86 15.28
CA LEU A 145 5.76 0.32 15.81
C LEU A 145 6.53 1.01 14.68
N ILE A 146 6.21 2.28 14.39
CA ILE A 146 6.91 3.07 13.35
C ILE A 146 7.94 4.01 13.99
N LEU A 147 7.49 4.84 14.94
CA LEU A 147 8.36 5.73 15.70
C LEU A 147 8.36 5.31 17.17
N GLY A 148 9.51 4.84 17.64
CA GLY A 148 9.72 4.48 19.04
C GLY A 148 10.20 5.68 19.86
N THR A 149 9.52 5.94 20.98
CA THR A 149 10.06 6.80 22.03
C THR A 149 10.74 5.94 23.08
N PHE A 150 12.02 6.19 23.36
CA PHE A 150 12.82 5.41 24.30
C PHE A 150 13.25 6.25 25.50
N VAL A 151 13.19 5.67 26.69
CA VAL A 151 13.69 6.26 27.93
C VAL A 151 15.00 5.59 28.30
N CYS A 152 16.03 6.41 28.53
CA CYS A 152 17.30 5.94 29.07
C CYS A 152 17.14 5.53 30.54
N LEU A 153 17.52 4.31 30.92
CA LEU A 153 17.38 3.86 32.30
C LEU A 153 18.41 4.47 33.27
N ASP A 154 19.52 5.01 32.75
CA ASP A 154 20.59 5.56 33.59
C ASP A 154 20.40 7.07 33.86
N CYS A 155 19.89 7.83 32.89
CA CYS A 155 19.69 9.29 33.02
C CYS A 155 18.25 9.76 32.82
N GLN A 156 17.29 8.85 32.61
CA GLN A 156 15.87 9.12 32.39
C GLN A 156 15.55 10.06 31.23
N THR A 157 16.52 10.32 30.36
CA THR A 157 16.31 11.17 29.18
C THR A 157 15.43 10.44 28.16
N VAL A 158 14.37 11.11 27.71
CA VAL A 158 13.45 10.63 26.68
C VAL A 158 14.03 10.96 25.30
N ILE A 159 14.19 9.93 24.48
CA ILE A 159 14.65 9.98 23.09
C ILE A 159 13.44 9.67 22.22
N LYS A 160 12.91 10.70 21.55
CA LYS A 160 11.74 10.57 20.66
C LYS A 160 12.17 10.28 19.23
N ASP A 161 11.19 9.86 18.42
CA ASP A 161 11.29 9.77 16.95
C ASP A 161 12.40 8.84 16.46
N VAL A 162 12.61 7.72 17.17
CA VAL A 162 13.52 6.66 16.69
C VAL A 162 12.77 5.79 15.69
N GLU A 163 13.07 5.98 14.41
CA GLU A 163 12.50 5.19 13.32
C GLU A 163 12.76 3.69 13.49
N GLN A 164 11.71 2.90 13.24
CA GLN A 164 11.73 1.45 13.26
C GLN A 164 11.52 0.94 11.84
N GLN A 165 12.59 0.57 11.15
CA GLN A 165 12.53 0.10 9.77
C GLN A 165 12.47 -1.43 9.73
N PHE A 166 11.27 -2.01 9.77
CA PHE A 166 10.99 -3.46 9.70
C PHE A 166 11.71 -4.35 10.73
N LYS A 167 12.38 -3.74 11.71
CA LYS A 167 13.02 -4.38 12.85
C LYS A 167 12.94 -3.45 14.04
N PHE A 168 12.85 -4.06 15.21
CA PHE A 168 12.96 -3.33 16.47
C PHE A 168 14.40 -2.86 16.67
N THR A 169 14.60 -1.55 16.67
CA THR A 169 15.89 -0.88 16.83
C THR A 169 15.90 0.04 18.03
N ASN A 170 16.76 -0.29 18.98
CA ASN A 170 17.08 0.59 20.10
C ASN A 170 18.07 1.69 19.65
N PRO A 171 18.03 2.88 20.27
CA PRO A 171 19.04 3.91 20.03
C PRO A 171 20.42 3.40 20.45
N THR A 172 21.46 3.82 19.71
CA THR A 172 22.83 3.33 19.90
C THR A 172 23.58 4.08 21.00
N ILE A 173 23.25 5.35 21.22
CA ILE A 173 23.88 6.25 22.18
C ILE A 173 22.78 7.14 22.78
N CYS A 174 22.88 7.42 24.08
CA CYS A 174 21.98 8.38 24.72
C CYS A 174 22.18 9.80 24.15
N ARG A 175 21.09 10.55 23.95
CA ARG A 175 21.14 11.94 23.47
C ARG A 175 21.76 12.91 24.49
N ASN A 176 21.75 12.55 25.78
CA ASN A 176 22.38 13.34 26.83
C ASN A 176 23.90 13.15 26.80
N PRO A 177 24.71 14.20 26.57
CA PRO A 177 26.17 14.09 26.45
C PRO A 177 26.85 13.66 27.76
N VAL A 178 26.19 13.81 28.90
CA VAL A 178 26.70 13.39 30.22
C VAL A 178 26.51 11.88 30.42
N CYS A 179 25.58 11.25 29.68
CA CYS A 179 25.24 9.85 29.82
C CYS A 179 25.94 9.00 28.77
N SER A 180 26.77 8.05 29.21
CA SER A 180 27.50 7.12 28.34
C SER A 180 26.74 5.81 28.03
N ASN A 181 25.43 5.77 28.31
CA ASN A 181 24.61 4.57 28.08
C ASN A 181 24.45 4.25 26.58
N ARG A 182 24.58 2.97 26.23
CA ARG A 182 24.50 2.43 24.86
C ARG A 182 23.60 1.22 24.70
N ARG A 183 22.99 0.73 25.79
CA ARG A 183 22.22 -0.53 25.77
C ARG A 183 20.93 -0.48 26.58
N ARG A 184 20.90 0.27 27.68
CA ARG A 184 19.79 0.25 28.65
C ARG A 184 18.73 1.28 28.27
N PHE A 185 17.98 0.97 27.22
CA PHE A 185 16.84 1.76 26.78
C PHE A 185 15.56 0.97 26.99
N MET A 186 14.53 1.66 27.46
CA MET A 186 13.18 1.13 27.64
C MET A 186 12.24 1.85 26.68
N LEU A 187 11.41 1.11 25.94
CA LEU A 187 10.39 1.69 25.08
C LEU A 187 9.27 2.28 25.93
N ASP A 188 8.91 3.53 25.68
CA ASP A 188 7.73 4.20 26.22
C ASP A 188 6.57 4.01 25.23
N VAL A 189 5.70 3.04 25.51
CA VAL A 189 4.58 2.67 24.63
C VAL A 189 3.60 3.84 24.48
N ASP A 190 3.36 4.62 25.53
CA ASP A 190 2.33 5.67 25.53
C ASP A 190 2.69 6.85 24.61
N LYS A 191 3.99 7.11 24.43
CA LYS A 191 4.50 8.18 23.57
C LYS A 191 5.03 7.69 22.22
N SER A 192 4.90 6.40 21.94
CA SER A 192 5.33 5.81 20.68
C SER A 192 4.20 5.83 19.65
N LEU A 193 4.55 5.83 18.37
CA LEU A 193 3.59 5.79 17.28
C LEU A 193 3.47 4.38 16.73
N PHE A 194 2.24 3.88 16.76
CA PHE A 194 1.86 2.57 16.24
C PHE A 194 0.87 2.75 15.10
N ILE A 195 0.98 1.86 14.12
CA ILE A 195 0.07 1.81 12.98
C ILE A 195 -0.36 0.37 12.76
N ASP A 196 -1.61 0.20 12.33
CA ASP A 196 -2.13 -1.10 11.95
C ASP A 196 -1.39 -1.64 10.72
N PHE A 197 -0.88 -2.86 10.87
CA PHE A 197 -0.17 -3.59 9.84
C PHE A 197 -0.90 -4.88 9.54
N GLN A 198 -1.08 -5.18 8.25
CA GLN A 198 -1.66 -6.41 7.80
C GLN A 198 -0.82 -7.03 6.69
N LYS A 199 -0.60 -8.34 6.80
CA LYS A 199 0.06 -9.13 5.76
C LYS A 199 -0.97 -9.87 4.92
N VAL A 200 -0.83 -9.78 3.61
CA VAL A 200 -1.71 -10.42 2.64
C VAL A 200 -0.87 -11.20 1.66
N ARG A 201 -1.31 -12.41 1.29
CA ARG A 201 -0.63 -13.22 0.26
C ARG A 201 -1.47 -13.22 -1.00
N ILE A 202 -0.89 -12.71 -2.08
CA ILE A 202 -1.51 -12.64 -3.40
C ILE A 202 -0.92 -13.69 -4.33
N GLN A 203 -1.71 -14.10 -5.32
CA GLN A 203 -1.33 -15.01 -6.38
C GLN A 203 -1.49 -14.36 -7.76
N GLU A 204 -0.64 -14.79 -8.69
CA GLU A 204 -0.85 -14.55 -10.12
C GLU A 204 -2.25 -14.96 -10.58
N THR A 205 -2.83 -14.17 -11.47
CA THR A 205 -4.17 -14.43 -11.99
C THR A 205 -4.10 -15.50 -13.09
N GLN A 206 -5.09 -16.40 -13.17
CA GLN A 206 -5.13 -17.49 -14.15
C GLN A 206 -4.97 -17.05 -15.61
N ALA A 207 -5.45 -15.85 -15.96
CA ALA A 207 -5.32 -15.28 -17.30
C ALA A 207 -3.86 -14.98 -17.70
N GLU A 208 -2.98 -14.74 -16.72
CA GLU A 208 -1.58 -14.34 -16.94
C GLU A 208 -0.60 -15.50 -16.84
N LEU A 209 -1.07 -16.69 -16.47
CA LEU A 209 -0.24 -17.86 -16.25
C LEU A 209 0.30 -18.43 -17.57
N PRO A 210 1.64 -18.55 -17.73
CA PRO A 210 2.19 -19.28 -18.87
C PRO A 210 1.90 -20.78 -18.72
N ARG A 211 1.66 -21.44 -19.86
CA ARG A 211 1.34 -22.88 -19.90
C ARG A 211 2.46 -23.68 -19.24
N GLY A 212 2.09 -24.56 -18.30
CA GLY A 212 3.01 -25.49 -17.63
C GLY A 212 3.79 -24.91 -16.45
N CYS A 213 3.53 -23.67 -16.02
CA CYS A 213 4.18 -23.09 -14.84
C CYS A 213 3.28 -23.11 -13.61
N ILE A 214 3.90 -23.21 -12.43
CA ILE A 214 3.23 -23.01 -11.15
C ILE A 214 3.02 -21.50 -10.92
N PRO A 215 1.84 -21.07 -10.44
CA PRO A 215 1.59 -19.68 -10.07
C PRO A 215 2.53 -19.21 -8.95
N ARG A 216 3.14 -18.03 -9.12
CA ARG A 216 3.93 -17.43 -8.04
C ARG A 216 3.03 -16.68 -7.07
N CYS A 217 3.47 -16.63 -5.82
CA CYS A 217 2.81 -15.88 -4.76
C CYS A 217 3.76 -14.80 -4.23
N VAL A 218 3.22 -13.64 -3.90
CA VAL A 218 3.96 -12.51 -3.31
C VAL A 218 3.28 -12.09 -2.02
N GLU A 219 4.10 -11.67 -1.05
CA GLU A 219 3.61 -11.07 0.20
C GLU A 219 3.42 -9.57 -0.01
N VAL A 220 2.19 -9.11 0.20
CA VAL A 220 1.80 -7.70 0.20
C VAL A 220 1.59 -7.26 1.65
N ILE A 221 2.08 -6.07 1.96
CA ILE A 221 1.93 -5.41 3.25
C ILE A 221 0.98 -4.24 3.06
N LEU A 222 -0.05 -4.18 3.89
CA LEU A 222 -1.02 -3.09 4.00
C LEU A 222 -0.79 -2.36 5.33
N ARG A 223 -0.98 -1.03 5.31
CA ARG A 223 -0.82 -0.15 6.48
C ARG A 223 -2.00 0.78 6.64
N ALA A 224 -2.27 1.19 7.88
CA ALA A 224 -3.27 2.19 8.23
C ALA A 224 -4.66 1.86 7.64
N GLU A 225 -5.27 2.80 6.91
CA GLU A 225 -6.64 2.69 6.37
C GLU A 225 -6.81 1.59 5.32
N ASN A 226 -5.72 1.13 4.70
CA ASN A 226 -5.79 0.04 3.72
C ASN A 226 -5.99 -1.33 4.37
N VAL A 227 -5.84 -1.44 5.69
CA VAL A 227 -6.03 -2.69 6.43
C VAL A 227 -7.50 -3.09 6.43
N GLU A 228 -7.77 -4.40 6.36
CA GLU A 228 -9.13 -4.98 6.28
C GLU A 228 -9.97 -4.57 5.05
N SER A 229 -9.39 -3.83 4.10
CA SER A 229 -10.05 -3.51 2.82
C SER A 229 -10.12 -4.69 1.84
N VAL A 230 -9.30 -5.73 2.06
CA VAL A 230 -9.18 -6.88 1.16
C VAL A 230 -9.86 -8.13 1.68
N GLN A 231 -10.56 -8.82 0.78
CA GLN A 231 -11.19 -10.10 1.05
C GLN A 231 -10.49 -11.25 0.31
N ALA A 232 -10.41 -12.42 0.96
CA ALA A 232 -9.86 -13.62 0.32
C ALA A 232 -10.78 -14.13 -0.80
N GLY A 233 -10.18 -14.52 -1.93
CA GLY A 233 -10.89 -14.99 -3.12
C GLY A 233 -11.07 -13.93 -4.20
N ASP A 234 -11.07 -12.65 -3.83
CA ASP A 234 -11.26 -11.54 -4.76
C ASP A 234 -9.94 -11.09 -5.40
N ARG A 235 -10.07 -10.34 -6.49
CA ARG A 235 -8.96 -9.77 -7.25
C ARG A 235 -8.83 -8.29 -6.93
N TYR A 236 -7.60 -7.86 -6.64
CA TYR A 236 -7.30 -6.47 -6.34
C TYR A 236 -6.07 -6.02 -7.12
N ASP A 237 -6.07 -4.73 -7.46
CA ASP A 237 -4.96 -3.98 -7.98
C ASP A 237 -4.32 -3.24 -6.80
N PHE A 238 -3.08 -3.59 -6.51
CA PHE A 238 -2.28 -3.00 -5.45
C PHE A 238 -1.30 -2.02 -6.05
N THR A 239 -1.34 -0.76 -5.60
CA THR A 239 -0.35 0.26 -6.00
C THR A 239 0.61 0.49 -4.84
N GLY A 240 1.91 0.53 -5.14
CA GLY A 240 2.92 0.73 -4.11
C GLY A 240 4.33 0.40 -4.60
N THR A 241 5.17 -0.03 -3.67
CA THR A 241 6.62 -0.15 -3.87
C THR A 241 7.09 -1.55 -3.53
N LEU A 242 7.98 -2.09 -4.35
CA LEU A 242 8.70 -3.32 -4.04
C LEU A 242 9.81 -3.01 -3.04
N ILE A 243 9.77 -3.66 -1.88
CA ILE A 243 10.73 -3.50 -0.80
C ILE A 243 11.46 -4.81 -0.52
N VAL A 244 12.62 -4.67 0.11
CA VAL A 244 13.47 -5.80 0.49
C VAL A 244 13.51 -5.87 2.01
N VAL A 245 12.95 -6.94 2.57
CA VAL A 245 12.85 -7.14 4.02
C VAL A 245 13.89 -8.17 4.45
N PRO A 246 14.74 -7.87 5.44
CA PRO A 246 15.70 -8.86 5.95
C PRO A 246 14.96 -10.00 6.66
N ASP A 247 15.31 -11.24 6.32
CA ASP A 247 14.81 -12.42 7.01
C ASP A 247 15.71 -12.77 8.20
N VAL A 248 15.38 -12.19 9.35
CA VAL A 248 16.11 -12.44 10.61
C VAL A 248 15.90 -13.88 11.11
N GLY A 249 14.81 -14.54 10.71
CA GLY A 249 14.55 -15.94 11.04
C GLY A 249 15.54 -16.88 10.33
N ALA A 250 15.90 -16.58 9.09
CA ALA A 250 16.92 -17.31 8.35
C ALA A 250 18.32 -17.23 9.01
N LEU A 251 18.61 -16.17 9.78
CA LEU A 251 19.87 -16.04 10.54
C LEU A 251 19.96 -17.02 11.73
N SER A 252 18.83 -17.56 12.18
CA SER A 252 18.75 -18.53 13.28
C SER A 252 18.93 -19.99 12.83
N LEU A 253 18.93 -20.25 11.51
CA LEU A 253 19.21 -21.57 10.96
C LEU A 253 20.69 -21.93 11.20
N PRO A 254 20.98 -23.10 11.80
CA PRO A 254 22.36 -23.60 11.93
C PRO A 254 22.89 -23.92 10.53
N GLY A 255 23.71 -23.04 9.94
CA GLY A 255 24.28 -23.25 8.61
C GLY A 255 24.62 -21.97 7.84
N ALA A 256 24.09 -20.82 8.24
CA ALA A 256 24.45 -19.54 7.65
C ALA A 256 25.92 -19.21 7.97
N GLN A 257 26.75 -19.13 6.92
CA GLN A 257 28.18 -18.88 7.05
C GLN A 257 28.40 -17.48 7.67
N ALA A 258 29.13 -17.43 8.78
CA ALA A 258 29.61 -16.18 9.33
C ALA A 258 30.87 -15.78 8.55
N GLN A 259 30.80 -14.71 7.76
CA GLN A 259 32.00 -14.03 7.30
C GLN A 259 32.68 -13.34 8.49
N ILE A 260 33.98 -13.58 8.62
CA ILE A 260 34.82 -12.93 9.62
C ILE A 260 35.44 -11.71 8.94
N SER A 261 34.99 -10.50 9.30
CA SER A 261 35.69 -9.27 8.91
C SER A 261 35.89 -8.37 10.11
N SER A 262 37.09 -8.45 10.70
CA SER A 262 38.02 -7.32 10.90
C SER A 262 39.11 -7.73 11.90
N ARG A 263 40.35 -7.31 11.61
CA ARG A 263 41.61 -7.65 12.29
C ARG A 263 41.50 -7.74 13.81
N HIS A 264 41.71 -8.92 14.37
CA HIS A 264 42.00 -9.07 15.79
C HIS A 264 43.38 -8.47 16.11
N LYS A 265 43.42 -7.47 16.99
CA LYS A 265 44.60 -7.17 17.81
C LYS A 265 44.64 -8.21 18.91
N ALA A 266 45.78 -8.88 19.08
CA ALA A 266 45.96 -9.91 20.10
C ALA A 266 45.88 -9.29 21.51
N GLY A 267 45.04 -9.84 22.39
CA GLY A 267 45.13 -9.56 23.82
C GLY A 267 43.85 -9.57 24.68
N ASP A 268 42.64 -9.71 24.12
CA ASP A 268 41.41 -9.66 24.95
C ASP A 268 40.81 -11.06 25.12
N GLU A 269 40.83 -11.55 26.37
CA GLU A 269 40.30 -12.85 26.78
C GLU A 269 38.78 -12.92 26.57
N ALA A 270 38.32 -14.09 26.09
CA ALA A 270 36.95 -14.35 25.71
C ALA A 270 36.03 -14.51 26.95
N GLU A 271 35.45 -13.41 27.41
CA GLU A 271 34.38 -13.44 28.40
C GLU A 271 33.00 -13.53 27.71
N GLY A 272 32.36 -14.69 27.84
CA GLY A 272 30.89 -14.83 27.94
C GLY A 272 29.99 -14.42 26.76
N VAL A 273 29.29 -15.42 26.21
CA VAL A 273 28.20 -15.30 25.22
C VAL A 273 26.99 -14.55 25.78
N ARG A 274 26.88 -13.23 25.56
CA ARG A 274 25.60 -12.50 25.72
C ARG A 274 25.43 -11.38 24.68
N GLY A 275 24.65 -11.69 23.64
CA GLY A 275 24.01 -10.69 22.76
C GLY A 275 24.15 -10.96 21.27
N LEU A 276 23.16 -10.52 20.48
CA LEU A 276 23.12 -10.58 19.01
C LEU A 276 24.39 -10.05 18.31
N LYS A 277 25.22 -9.25 19.01
CA LYS A 277 26.55 -8.80 18.55
C LYS A 277 27.56 -9.94 18.34
N ALA A 278 27.36 -11.11 18.95
CA ALA A 278 28.26 -12.26 18.84
C ALA A 278 28.01 -13.10 17.56
N LEU A 279 27.02 -12.78 16.74
CA LEU A 279 26.69 -13.58 15.56
C LEU A 279 27.69 -13.45 14.40
N GLY A 280 28.71 -12.59 14.49
CA GLY A 280 29.62 -12.32 13.37
C GLY A 280 28.88 -11.65 12.19
N VAL A 281 29.59 -11.39 11.08
CA VAL A 281 28.95 -10.93 9.84
C VAL A 281 28.34 -12.17 9.17
N ARG A 282 27.16 -12.61 9.59
CA ARG A 282 26.42 -13.67 8.87
C ARG A 282 25.81 -13.11 7.60
N ASP A 283 25.73 -13.95 6.57
CA ASP A 283 25.01 -13.62 5.34
C ASP A 283 23.55 -13.27 5.68
N LEU A 284 23.17 -12.02 5.40
CA LEU A 284 21.79 -11.58 5.51
C LEU A 284 21.02 -12.11 4.30
N HIS A 285 20.10 -13.04 4.54
CA HIS A 285 19.10 -13.38 3.55
C HIS A 285 18.01 -12.31 3.52
N TYR A 286 17.73 -11.85 2.32
CA TYR A 286 16.68 -10.88 2.07
C TYR A 286 15.55 -11.53 1.29
N ARG A 287 14.31 -11.16 1.63
CA ARG A 287 13.12 -11.52 0.86
C ARG A 287 12.48 -10.26 0.27
N MET A 288 11.96 -10.39 -0.94
CA MET A 288 11.17 -9.33 -1.56
C MET A 288 9.75 -9.37 -0.99
N ALA A 289 9.24 -8.19 -0.62
CA ALA A 289 7.86 -7.99 -0.23
C ALA A 289 7.32 -6.74 -0.94
N PHE A 290 6.02 -6.68 -1.15
CA PHE A 290 5.39 -5.53 -1.76
C PHE A 290 4.71 -4.68 -0.68
N LEU A 291 5.06 -3.40 -0.58
CA LEU A 291 4.40 -2.47 0.33
C LEU A 291 3.37 -1.68 -0.47
N ALA A 292 2.08 -1.92 -0.23
CA ALA A 292 1.02 -1.25 -0.94
C ALA A 292 0.60 0.05 -0.22
N CYS A 293 0.48 1.12 -0.99
CA CYS A 293 -0.02 2.42 -0.57
C CYS A 293 -1.49 2.63 -0.96
N SER A 294 -1.97 1.92 -1.98
CA SER A 294 -3.37 1.92 -2.40
C SER A 294 -3.84 0.51 -2.74
N VAL A 295 -5.12 0.25 -2.54
CA VAL A 295 -5.79 -1.01 -2.87
C VAL A 295 -7.08 -0.68 -3.59
N GLN A 296 -7.27 -1.24 -4.78
CA GLN A 296 -8.52 -1.11 -5.55
C GLN A 296 -9.02 -2.49 -5.96
N PRO A 297 -10.32 -2.79 -5.84
CA PRO A 297 -10.84 -4.05 -6.33
C PRO A 297 -10.74 -4.09 -7.86
N THR A 298 -10.17 -5.17 -8.39
CA THR A 298 -10.13 -5.44 -9.84
C THR A 298 -11.48 -6.02 -10.28
N ASN A 299 -12.57 -5.30 -10.03
CA ASN A 299 -13.82 -5.62 -10.69
C ASN A 299 -13.67 -5.31 -12.18
N PRO A 300 -14.29 -6.09 -13.09
CA PRO A 300 -14.29 -5.75 -14.50
C PRO A 300 -14.99 -4.39 -14.65
N LYS A 301 -14.18 -3.33 -14.79
CA LYS A 301 -14.63 -1.99 -15.14
C LYS A 301 -15.22 -2.09 -16.54
N PHE A 302 -16.55 -2.17 -16.64
CA PHE A 302 -17.22 -1.89 -17.90
C PHE A 302 -17.35 -0.36 -17.95
N GLY A 303 -16.50 0.31 -18.72
CA GLY A 303 -16.54 1.78 -18.84
C GLY A 303 -16.02 2.58 -17.62
N GLY A 304 -15.10 2.04 -16.83
CA GLY A 304 -14.26 2.87 -15.95
C GLY A 304 -14.73 3.13 -14.51
N ILE A 305 -15.93 2.75 -14.07
CA ILE A 305 -16.37 2.94 -12.67
C ILE A 305 -16.94 1.64 -12.07
N GLU A 306 -16.73 1.44 -10.77
CA GLU A 306 -17.28 0.33 -9.97
C GLU A 306 -18.80 0.45 -9.84
N LEU A 307 -19.54 -0.51 -10.40
CA LEU A 307 -20.95 -0.68 -10.10
C LEU A 307 -21.15 -2.03 -9.42
N PRO A 308 -21.78 -2.07 -8.23
CA PRO A 308 -22.40 -3.29 -7.75
C PRO A 308 -23.32 -3.82 -8.86
N LEU A 309 -23.21 -5.09 -9.23
CA LEU A 309 -24.03 -5.74 -10.28
C LEU A 309 -25.55 -5.51 -10.11
N ASN A 310 -25.99 -5.08 -8.94
CA ASN A 310 -27.37 -4.80 -8.59
C ASN A 310 -27.89 -3.42 -9.06
N GLU A 311 -27.04 -2.49 -9.53
CA GLU A 311 -27.43 -1.11 -9.89
C GLU A 311 -26.95 -0.66 -11.29
N ILE A 312 -26.70 -1.59 -12.21
CA ILE A 312 -26.33 -1.24 -13.58
C ILE A 312 -27.58 -0.80 -14.34
N THR A 313 -27.83 0.52 -14.41
CA THR A 313 -28.85 1.10 -15.32
C THR A 313 -28.22 1.38 -16.70
N PRO A 314 -29.00 1.30 -17.79
CA PRO A 314 -28.50 1.61 -19.14
C PRO A 314 -28.00 3.06 -19.30
N GLU A 315 -28.49 3.97 -18.44
CA GLU A 315 -28.06 5.38 -18.40
C GLU A 315 -26.66 5.53 -17.80
N LEU A 316 -26.38 4.81 -16.70
CA LEU A 316 -25.05 4.74 -16.08
C LEU A 316 -24.02 4.11 -17.02
N MET A 317 -24.41 3.04 -17.74
CA MET A 317 -23.54 2.42 -18.75
C MET A 317 -23.19 3.38 -19.89
N ARG A 318 -24.14 4.21 -20.34
CA ARG A 318 -23.90 5.16 -21.43
C ARG A 318 -22.92 6.28 -21.05
N GLN A 319 -22.96 6.76 -19.81
CA GLN A 319 -22.02 7.79 -19.33
C GLN A 319 -20.57 7.26 -19.22
N GLN A 320 -20.42 5.95 -19.14
CA GLN A 320 -19.16 5.25 -18.87
C GLN A 320 -18.44 4.77 -20.14
N MET A 321 -19.12 4.71 -21.27
CA MET A 321 -18.54 4.30 -22.55
C MET A 321 -18.25 5.49 -23.44
N THR A 322 -17.22 5.36 -24.28
CA THR A 322 -17.02 6.34 -25.35
C THR A 322 -18.22 6.32 -26.30
N GLU A 323 -18.53 7.46 -26.92
CA GLU A 323 -19.67 7.52 -27.87
C GLU A 323 -19.53 6.49 -29.01
N GLY A 324 -18.30 6.19 -29.43
CA GLY A 324 -18.03 5.17 -30.44
C GLY A 324 -18.38 3.75 -29.98
N GLU A 325 -17.99 3.37 -28.77
CA GLU A 325 -18.32 2.06 -28.17
C GLU A 325 -19.83 1.93 -27.93
N TRP A 326 -20.47 3.01 -27.45
CA TRP A 326 -21.92 3.03 -27.24
C TRP A 326 -22.68 2.86 -28.54
N ASN A 327 -22.30 3.56 -29.61
CA ASN A 327 -22.94 3.42 -30.91
C ASN A 327 -22.79 1.99 -31.45
N HIS A 328 -21.61 1.39 -31.31
CA HIS A 328 -21.39 0.00 -31.71
C HIS A 328 -22.23 -0.98 -30.87
N MET A 329 -22.32 -0.79 -29.54
CA MET A 329 -23.21 -1.59 -28.69
C MET A 329 -24.68 -1.41 -29.04
N TYR A 330 -25.09 -0.19 -29.34
CA TYR A 330 -26.44 0.14 -29.75
C TYR A 330 -26.79 -0.56 -31.08
N GLU A 331 -25.90 -0.50 -32.07
CA GLU A 331 -26.04 -1.23 -33.33
C GLU A 331 -26.14 -2.74 -33.11
N MET A 332 -25.26 -3.33 -32.29
CA MET A 332 -25.32 -4.75 -31.94
C MET A 332 -26.63 -5.13 -31.25
N SER A 333 -27.14 -4.30 -30.34
CA SER A 333 -28.40 -4.57 -29.62
C SER A 333 -29.64 -4.55 -30.52
N HIS A 334 -29.59 -3.81 -31.63
CA HIS A 334 -30.67 -3.73 -32.61
C HIS A 334 -30.60 -4.81 -33.69
N ASP A 335 -29.51 -5.59 -33.73
CA ASP A 335 -29.35 -6.66 -34.70
C ASP A 335 -30.30 -7.84 -34.39
N ARG A 336 -31.18 -8.16 -35.33
CA ARG A 336 -32.15 -9.27 -35.19
C ARG A 336 -31.46 -10.63 -35.10
N ASN A 337 -30.25 -10.74 -35.64
CA ASN A 337 -29.46 -11.97 -35.63
C ASN A 337 -28.41 -11.99 -34.51
N LEU A 338 -28.45 -11.03 -33.57
CA LEU A 338 -27.50 -10.92 -32.46
C LEU A 338 -27.28 -12.27 -31.76
N TYR A 339 -28.37 -12.97 -31.43
CA TYR A 339 -28.31 -14.24 -30.72
C TYR A 339 -27.48 -15.31 -31.46
N VAL A 340 -27.66 -15.42 -32.78
CA VAL A 340 -26.92 -16.38 -33.62
C VAL A 340 -25.48 -15.92 -33.83
N ASN A 341 -25.27 -14.61 -34.03
CA ASN A 341 -23.94 -14.02 -34.20
C ASN A 341 -23.08 -14.19 -32.94
N LEU A 342 -23.67 -14.06 -31.75
CA LEU A 342 -22.99 -14.26 -30.46
C LEU A 342 -22.56 -15.72 -30.28
N ILE A 343 -23.43 -16.67 -30.63
CA ILE A 343 -23.14 -18.11 -30.56
C ILE A 343 -21.97 -18.47 -31.49
N ASN A 344 -22.01 -17.98 -32.73
CA ASN A 344 -20.96 -18.24 -33.71
C ASN A 344 -19.64 -17.55 -33.33
N SER A 345 -19.71 -16.40 -32.66
CA SER A 345 -18.53 -15.67 -32.16
C SER A 345 -17.88 -16.35 -30.95
N LEU A 346 -18.65 -16.96 -30.05
CA LEU A 346 -18.11 -17.64 -28.86
C LEU A 346 -17.53 -19.01 -29.20
N PHE A 347 -18.07 -19.69 -30.21
CA PHE A 347 -17.68 -21.06 -30.58
C PHE A 347 -17.27 -21.20 -32.06
N PRO A 348 -16.31 -20.41 -32.57
CA PRO A 348 -15.93 -20.43 -33.98
C PRO A 348 -15.29 -21.75 -34.42
N SER A 349 -14.68 -22.47 -33.49
CA SER A 349 -13.97 -23.73 -33.76
C SER A 349 -14.82 -24.99 -33.51
N ILE A 350 -16.05 -24.84 -32.99
CA ILE A 350 -16.91 -25.99 -32.62
C ILE A 350 -18.08 -26.05 -33.60
N HIS A 351 -18.16 -27.14 -34.36
CA HIS A 351 -19.24 -27.38 -35.30
C HIS A 351 -20.33 -28.29 -34.69
N GLY A 352 -21.61 -27.95 -34.90
CA GLY A 352 -22.76 -28.72 -34.40
C GLY A 352 -23.23 -28.36 -32.99
N ASN A 353 -24.20 -29.13 -32.47
CA ASN A 353 -24.79 -28.97 -31.13
C ASN A 353 -25.22 -27.52 -30.77
N GLU A 354 -25.98 -26.89 -31.67
CA GLU A 354 -26.44 -25.51 -31.52
C GLU A 354 -27.28 -25.28 -30.25
N GLU A 355 -28.05 -26.26 -29.81
CA GLU A 355 -28.85 -26.17 -28.57
C GLU A 355 -27.96 -26.06 -27.32
N VAL A 356 -26.82 -26.75 -27.30
CA VAL A 356 -25.87 -26.68 -26.18
C VAL A 356 -25.17 -25.33 -26.18
N LYS A 357 -24.76 -24.84 -27.35
CA LYS A 357 -24.16 -23.50 -27.47
C LYS A 357 -25.12 -22.40 -27.00
N LYS A 358 -26.40 -22.50 -27.37
CA LYS A 358 -27.50 -21.65 -26.89
C LYS A 358 -27.66 -21.72 -25.37
N GLY A 359 -27.63 -22.92 -24.80
CA GLY A 359 -27.69 -23.14 -23.36
C GLY A 359 -26.51 -22.51 -22.60
N ILE A 360 -25.28 -22.64 -23.12
CA ILE A 360 -24.10 -22.03 -22.51
C ILE A 360 -24.16 -20.49 -22.58
N LEU A 361 -24.66 -19.92 -23.68
CA LEU A 361 -24.86 -18.48 -23.78
C LEU A 361 -25.84 -17.96 -22.72
N LEU A 362 -26.92 -18.69 -22.44
CA LEU A 362 -27.90 -18.32 -21.42
C LEU A 362 -27.34 -18.37 -19.98
N LEU A 363 -26.29 -19.17 -19.72
CA LEU A 363 -25.60 -19.18 -18.42
C LEU A 363 -24.89 -17.84 -18.13
N MET A 364 -24.58 -17.05 -19.15
CA MET A 364 -23.97 -15.72 -18.96
C MET A 364 -25.01 -14.64 -18.57
N GLY A 365 -26.31 -14.91 -18.73
CA GLY A 365 -27.39 -13.98 -18.42
C GLY A 365 -28.21 -14.41 -17.20
N GLY A 366 -27.61 -14.34 -16.01
CA GLY A 366 -28.32 -14.55 -14.74
C GLY A 366 -28.57 -13.23 -14.00
N VAL A 367 -29.72 -13.08 -13.36
CA VAL A 367 -30.00 -11.95 -12.46
C VAL A 367 -29.58 -12.34 -11.04
N SER A 368 -28.64 -11.60 -10.44
CA SER A 368 -28.41 -11.65 -8.99
C SER A 368 -29.60 -11.02 -8.27
N LYS A 369 -30.62 -11.82 -7.92
CA LYS A 369 -31.70 -11.33 -7.07
C LYS A 369 -31.17 -11.10 -5.65
N ALA A 370 -31.10 -9.85 -5.23
CA ALA A 370 -31.00 -9.52 -3.81
C ALA A 370 -32.30 -9.94 -3.13
N HIS A 371 -32.31 -11.10 -2.47
CA HIS A 371 -33.39 -11.43 -1.56
C HIS A 371 -33.35 -10.45 -0.38
N LEU A 372 -34.47 -9.76 -0.11
CA LEU A 372 -34.64 -9.02 1.13
C LEU A 372 -34.35 -9.99 2.28
N ALA A 373 -33.21 -9.80 2.95
CA ALA A 373 -32.93 -10.48 4.20
C ALA A 373 -34.04 -10.08 5.17
N TRP A 374 -34.92 -11.02 5.48
CA TRP A 374 -35.93 -10.89 6.53
C TRP A 374 -35.18 -10.74 7.86
N ARG A 375 -34.77 -9.51 8.20
CA ARG A 375 -34.32 -9.17 9.56
C ARG A 375 -35.50 -9.46 10.46
N SER A 376 -35.42 -10.55 11.21
CA SER A 376 -36.40 -10.89 12.24
C SER A 376 -36.36 -9.81 13.32
N THR A 377 -37.18 -8.78 13.19
CA THR A 377 -37.61 -7.99 14.33
C THR A 377 -38.57 -8.85 15.14
N ARG A 378 -38.03 -9.77 15.96
CA ARG A 378 -38.76 -10.24 17.13
C ARG A 378 -38.59 -9.17 18.22
N PRO A 379 -39.64 -8.43 18.61
CA PRO A 379 -39.57 -7.67 19.85
C PRO A 379 -39.42 -8.67 21.00
N ARG A 380 -38.32 -8.57 21.76
CA ARG A 380 -38.22 -9.23 23.06
C ARG A 380 -39.18 -8.51 24.00
N SER A 381 -40.40 -9.02 24.15
CA SER A 381 -41.26 -8.68 25.28
C SER A 381 -40.69 -9.37 26.52
N PHE A 382 -39.90 -8.63 27.29
CA PHE A 382 -39.64 -8.94 28.70
C PHE A 382 -40.92 -8.60 29.48
N THR A 383 -41.64 -9.62 29.92
CA THR A 383 -42.57 -9.51 31.05
C THR A 383 -42.05 -10.46 32.11
N GLY A 384 -41.46 -9.88 33.15
CA GLY A 384 -41.15 -10.59 34.39
C GLY A 384 -42.44 -10.88 35.15
N ALA A 385 -42.54 -12.11 35.63
CA ALA A 385 -43.34 -12.51 36.77
C ALA A 385 -42.40 -13.19 37.76
#